data_AF-A0A537ZMD3-F1
#
_entry.id   AF-A0A537ZMD3-F1
#
_cell.length_a   1.000
_cell.length_b   1.000
_cell.length_c   1.000
_cell.angle_alpha   90.00
_cell.angle_beta   90.00
_cell.angle_gamma   90.00
#
_symmetry.space_group_name_H-M   'P 1'
#
loop_
_entity.id
_entity.type
_entity.pdbx_description
1 polymer ?
#
loop_
_entity_poly.entity_id
_entity_poly.type
_entity_poly.pdbx_seq_one_letter_code
_entity_poly.pdbx_strand_id
1 'polypeptide(L)'
;MGAVEANRTGLGHRLRSARTRLQWTREELAVRAGVSWSAIAQIESGRRRNVRPDTLAALARVLHVTIDYMVHGSSLTTVMLEHRALLYGSDEEFVDFVGPHLAEGLERSEPTLLVTSDANVALVRRLLGARSRRVRVTRAEEVYRDPDGALAEYQRFIQRQLRGGAPWVRIVGEPIWADRSAAQTARWCRYESLLNLAFAALPVTIICPYDERTLAPSILRHAGATHPETIARGSTAVSADYVTPGAFVLGG
;
A
#
# COMPACT_ATOMS: atom_id res chain seq x y z
N MET A 1 3.54 -25.31 10.40
CA MET A 1 2.41 -26.01 9.75
C MET A 1 1.12 -25.98 10.58
N GLY A 2 1.16 -26.07 11.92
CA GLY A 2 -0.06 -26.16 12.77
C GLY A 2 -0.96 -24.92 12.87
N ALA A 3 -0.44 -23.69 12.71
CA ALA A 3 -1.25 -22.46 12.81
C ALA A 3 -2.18 -22.25 11.60
N VAL A 4 -1.75 -22.64 10.39
CA VAL A 4 -2.53 -22.50 9.15
C VAL A 4 -3.73 -23.46 9.15
N GLU A 5 -3.54 -24.65 9.72
CA GLU A 5 -4.55 -25.72 9.75
C GLU A 5 -5.63 -25.44 10.81
N ALA A 6 -5.23 -24.96 12.00
CA ALA A 6 -6.12 -24.46 13.04
C ALA A 6 -6.96 -23.24 12.58
N ASN A 7 -6.45 -22.46 11.63
CA ASN A 7 -7.13 -21.26 11.16
C ASN A 7 -8.22 -21.56 10.09
N ARG A 8 -7.99 -22.58 9.24
CA ARG A 8 -8.96 -23.11 8.27
C ARG A 8 -10.15 -23.82 8.93
N THR A 9 -9.97 -24.35 10.14
CA THR A 9 -11.06 -24.94 10.96
C THR A 9 -12.13 -23.92 11.36
N GLY A 10 -11.82 -22.62 11.38
CA GLY A 10 -12.78 -21.56 11.69
C GLY A 10 -13.65 -21.10 10.51
N LEU A 11 -13.41 -21.59 9.29
CA LEU A 11 -14.11 -21.15 8.06
C LEU A 11 -15.63 -21.31 8.16
N GLY A 12 -16.08 -22.51 8.55
CA GLY A 12 -17.52 -22.81 8.63
C GLY A 12 -18.26 -21.96 9.65
N HIS A 13 -17.60 -21.68 10.79
CA HIS A 13 -18.13 -20.79 11.82
C HIS A 13 -18.26 -19.36 11.29
N ARG A 14 -17.22 -18.80 10.66
CA ARG A 14 -17.24 -17.43 10.13
C ARG A 14 -18.20 -17.25 8.96
N LEU A 15 -18.30 -18.24 8.08
CA LEU A 15 -19.31 -18.26 7.01
C LEU A 15 -20.72 -18.19 7.60
N ARG A 16 -21.00 -19.01 8.62
CA ARG A 16 -22.28 -18.98 9.35
C ARG A 16 -22.50 -17.62 10.00
N SER A 17 -21.53 -17.09 10.74
CA SER A 17 -21.64 -15.81 11.43
C SER A 17 -21.92 -14.64 10.48
N ALA A 18 -21.19 -14.57 9.35
CA ALA A 18 -21.38 -13.52 8.34
C ALA A 18 -22.79 -13.60 7.71
N ARG A 19 -23.23 -14.81 7.35
CA ARG A 19 -24.58 -15.05 6.82
C ARG A 19 -25.68 -14.65 7.82
N THR A 20 -25.55 -15.07 9.08
CA THR A 20 -26.58 -14.80 10.10
C THR A 20 -26.67 -13.33 10.48
N ARG A 21 -25.57 -12.56 10.38
CA ARG A 21 -25.59 -11.10 10.56
C ARG A 21 -26.42 -10.39 9.50
N LEU A 22 -26.47 -10.94 8.29
CA LEU A 22 -27.35 -10.48 7.21
C LEU A 22 -28.76 -11.06 7.29
N GLN A 23 -29.06 -11.82 8.35
CA GLN A 23 -30.33 -12.53 8.56
C GLN A 23 -30.71 -13.49 7.43
N TRP A 24 -29.73 -14.00 6.67
CA TRP A 24 -29.99 -14.92 5.57
C TRP A 24 -30.02 -16.37 6.02
N THR A 25 -30.89 -17.16 5.41
CA THR A 25 -30.89 -18.63 5.41
C THR A 25 -29.77 -19.19 4.54
N ARG A 26 -29.49 -20.49 4.64
CA ARG A 26 -28.44 -21.13 3.80
C ARG A 26 -28.84 -21.13 2.32
N GLU A 27 -30.12 -21.28 2.04
CA GLU A 27 -30.76 -21.21 0.72
C GLU A 27 -30.54 -19.83 0.12
N GLU A 28 -30.79 -18.80 0.90
CA GLU A 28 -30.59 -17.41 0.51
C GLU A 28 -29.14 -17.06 0.20
N LEU A 29 -28.18 -17.57 0.98
CA LEU A 29 -26.76 -17.42 0.67
C LEU A 29 -26.38 -18.20 -0.59
N ALA A 30 -26.88 -19.42 -0.74
CA ALA A 30 -26.62 -20.28 -1.89
C ALA A 30 -27.07 -19.61 -3.20
N VAL A 31 -28.30 -19.08 -3.22
CA VAL A 31 -28.87 -18.34 -4.36
C VAL A 31 -28.03 -17.11 -4.69
N ARG A 32 -27.73 -16.27 -3.71
CA ARG A 32 -26.97 -15.02 -3.93
C ARG A 32 -25.55 -15.28 -4.43
N ALA A 33 -24.87 -16.29 -3.88
CA ALA A 33 -23.50 -16.65 -4.26
C ALA A 33 -23.41 -17.51 -5.53
N GLY A 34 -24.53 -17.99 -6.08
CA GLY A 34 -24.53 -18.90 -7.23
C GLY A 34 -23.92 -20.27 -6.93
N VAL A 35 -24.15 -20.80 -5.71
CA VAL A 35 -23.61 -22.09 -5.26
C VAL A 35 -24.73 -22.99 -4.74
N SER A 36 -24.49 -24.29 -4.65
CA SER A 36 -25.52 -25.20 -4.14
C SER A 36 -25.72 -25.03 -2.63
N TRP A 37 -26.97 -25.20 -2.17
CA TRP A 37 -27.29 -25.26 -0.75
C TRP A 37 -26.45 -26.31 0.00
N SER A 38 -26.30 -27.49 -0.60
CA SER A 38 -25.47 -28.57 -0.05
C SER A 38 -24.03 -28.13 0.14
N ALA A 39 -23.46 -27.36 -0.80
CA ALA A 39 -22.11 -26.80 -0.62
C ALA A 39 -22.05 -25.88 0.61
N ILE A 40 -23.01 -24.96 0.80
CA ILE A 40 -23.06 -24.10 2.00
C ILE A 40 -23.16 -24.94 3.28
N ALA A 41 -24.07 -25.92 3.32
CA ALA A 41 -24.27 -26.77 4.49
C ALA A 41 -23.02 -27.57 4.87
N GLN A 42 -22.30 -28.12 3.89
CA GLN A 42 -21.07 -28.89 4.11
C GLN A 42 -19.90 -27.99 4.56
N ILE A 43 -19.81 -26.76 4.05
CA ILE A 43 -18.79 -25.79 4.46
C ILE A 43 -19.03 -25.35 5.90
N GLU A 44 -20.27 -24.95 6.24
CA GLU A 44 -20.60 -24.51 7.60
C GLU A 44 -20.44 -25.61 8.65
N SER A 45 -20.71 -26.87 8.29
CA SER A 45 -20.52 -28.00 9.20
C SER A 45 -19.06 -28.46 9.29
N GLY A 46 -18.14 -27.85 8.54
CA GLY A 46 -16.73 -28.24 8.49
C GLY A 46 -16.47 -29.58 7.79
N ARG A 47 -17.48 -30.18 7.14
CA ARG A 47 -17.34 -31.41 6.33
C ARG A 47 -16.60 -31.12 5.03
N ARG A 48 -16.76 -29.92 4.49
CA ARG A 48 -15.98 -29.42 3.35
C ARG A 48 -15.01 -28.32 3.79
N ARG A 49 -13.74 -28.69 3.97
CA ARG A 49 -12.66 -27.75 4.38
C ARG A 49 -11.88 -27.18 3.19
N ASN A 50 -11.94 -27.85 2.04
CA ASN A 50 -11.31 -27.40 0.79
C ASN A 50 -12.38 -26.84 -0.16
N VAL A 51 -12.54 -25.52 -0.11
CA VAL A 51 -13.45 -24.74 -0.96
C VAL A 51 -12.68 -24.17 -2.13
N ARG A 52 -13.27 -24.18 -3.33
CA ARG A 52 -12.62 -23.64 -4.53
C ARG A 52 -12.47 -22.12 -4.42
N PRO A 53 -11.39 -21.52 -4.98
CA PRO A 53 -11.17 -20.08 -4.95
C PRO A 53 -12.36 -19.26 -5.47
N ASP A 54 -12.95 -19.65 -6.59
CA ASP A 54 -14.12 -18.94 -7.17
C ASP A 54 -15.34 -18.96 -6.25
N THR A 55 -15.55 -20.08 -5.55
CA THR A 55 -16.61 -20.22 -4.55
C THR A 55 -16.35 -19.31 -3.35
N LEU A 56 -15.11 -19.25 -2.85
CA LEU A 56 -14.74 -18.34 -1.76
C LEU A 56 -14.91 -16.87 -2.17
N ALA A 57 -14.50 -16.51 -3.38
CA ALA A 57 -14.67 -15.16 -3.92
C ALA A 57 -16.13 -14.77 -4.09
N ALA A 58 -16.98 -15.68 -4.59
CA ALA A 58 -18.41 -15.45 -4.71
C ALA A 58 -19.08 -15.26 -3.35
N LEU A 59 -18.75 -16.10 -2.36
CA LEU A 59 -19.26 -15.99 -0.99
C LEU A 59 -18.79 -14.69 -0.32
N ALA A 60 -17.51 -14.35 -0.43
CA ALA A 60 -16.92 -13.14 0.16
C ALA A 60 -17.60 -11.87 -0.36
N ARG A 61 -17.84 -11.83 -1.69
CA ARG A 61 -18.51 -10.72 -2.37
C ARG A 61 -19.92 -10.48 -1.86
N VAL A 62 -20.74 -11.53 -1.73
CA VAL A 62 -22.14 -11.38 -1.30
C VAL A 62 -22.30 -11.20 0.21
N LEU A 63 -21.32 -11.65 1.00
CA LEU A 63 -21.31 -11.49 2.45
C LEU A 63 -20.64 -10.20 2.91
N HIS A 64 -20.08 -9.40 1.99
CA HIS A 64 -19.33 -8.18 2.29
C HIS A 64 -18.18 -8.39 3.28
N VAL A 65 -17.47 -9.51 3.13
CA VAL A 65 -16.25 -9.82 3.92
C VAL A 65 -15.09 -10.13 2.98
N THR A 66 -13.86 -10.03 3.45
CA THR A 66 -12.70 -10.47 2.68
C THR A 66 -12.60 -12.00 2.69
N ILE A 67 -12.03 -12.59 1.63
CA ILE A 67 -11.69 -14.02 1.61
C ILE A 67 -10.75 -14.34 2.77
N ASP A 68 -9.81 -13.44 3.05
CA ASP A 68 -8.85 -13.59 4.13
C ASP A 68 -9.55 -13.69 5.51
N TYR A 69 -10.45 -12.76 5.84
CA TYR A 69 -11.28 -12.88 7.04
C TYR A 69 -12.07 -14.20 7.07
N MET A 70 -12.63 -14.60 5.95
CA MET A 70 -13.43 -15.83 5.87
C MET A 70 -12.59 -17.07 6.17
N VAL A 71 -11.39 -17.17 5.61
CA VAL A 71 -10.50 -18.34 5.71
C VAL A 71 -9.60 -18.31 6.95
N HIS A 72 -9.24 -17.13 7.45
CA HIS A 72 -8.20 -16.93 8.46
C HIS A 72 -8.67 -16.15 9.70
N GLY A 73 -9.91 -15.64 9.74
CA GLY A 73 -10.54 -15.04 10.93
C GLY A 73 -9.98 -13.71 11.41
N SER A 74 -8.75 -13.40 11.05
CA SER A 74 -8.19 -12.07 11.05
C SER A 74 -8.48 -11.46 9.68
N SER A 75 -8.71 -10.14 9.62
CA SER A 75 -8.35 -9.41 8.41
C SER A 75 -6.83 -9.32 8.43
N LEU A 76 -6.12 -10.41 8.11
CA LEU A 76 -4.74 -10.29 7.66
C LEU A 76 -4.85 -9.60 6.31
N THR A 77 -4.96 -8.28 6.32
CA THR A 77 -4.44 -7.53 5.20
C THR A 77 -2.97 -7.91 5.16
N THR A 78 -2.62 -8.87 4.30
CA THR A 78 -1.23 -9.03 3.88
C THR A 78 -0.80 -7.64 3.48
N VAL A 79 0.15 -7.07 4.22
CA VAL A 79 0.68 -5.76 3.88
C VAL A 79 1.41 -5.95 2.57
N MET A 80 0.85 -5.38 1.51
CA MET A 80 1.40 -5.39 0.16
C MET A 80 2.07 -4.05 -0.16
N LEU A 81 1.80 -3.02 0.66
CA LEU A 81 2.49 -1.75 0.57
C LEU A 81 3.95 -1.90 0.99
N GLU A 82 4.85 -1.47 0.12
CA GLU A 82 6.23 -1.13 0.47
C GLU A 82 6.34 0.40 0.54
N HIS A 83 6.46 0.96 1.74
CA HIS A 83 6.60 2.40 1.93
C HIS A 83 7.95 2.71 2.55
N ARG A 84 8.87 3.25 1.76
CA ARG A 84 10.28 3.39 2.12
C ARG A 84 10.73 4.83 2.03
N ALA A 85 11.48 5.29 3.03
CA ALA A 85 12.19 6.56 2.93
C ALA A 85 13.54 6.34 2.27
N LEU A 86 13.87 7.09 1.23
CA LEU A 86 15.20 7.13 0.64
C LEU A 86 15.95 8.33 1.19
N LEU A 87 17.01 8.09 1.97
CA LEU A 87 17.93 9.13 2.42
C LEU A 87 19.11 9.18 1.44
N TYR A 88 19.33 10.34 0.83
CA TYR A 88 20.40 10.53 -0.17
C TYR A 88 21.19 11.80 0.09
N GLY A 89 22.50 11.73 -0.11
CA GLY A 89 23.46 12.82 0.09
C GLY A 89 24.01 13.41 -1.21
N SER A 90 23.67 12.88 -2.38
CA SER A 90 24.06 13.45 -3.68
C SER A 90 23.10 13.12 -4.82
N ASP A 91 23.25 13.82 -5.95
CA ASP A 91 22.47 13.55 -7.17
C ASP A 91 22.77 12.16 -7.73
N GLU A 92 24.02 11.70 -7.61
CA GLU A 92 24.44 10.34 -7.99
C GLU A 92 23.75 9.30 -7.11
N GLU A 93 23.75 9.49 -5.78
CA GLU A 93 23.04 8.59 -4.88
C GLU A 93 21.54 8.55 -5.21
N PHE A 94 20.90 9.71 -5.44
CA PHE A 94 19.49 9.75 -5.86
C PHE A 94 19.25 8.89 -7.11
N VAL A 95 20.09 9.05 -8.14
CA VAL A 95 20.01 8.30 -9.39
C VAL A 95 20.26 6.80 -9.18
N ASP A 96 21.22 6.43 -8.34
CA ASP A 96 21.59 5.04 -8.07
C ASP A 96 20.47 4.27 -7.35
N PHE A 97 19.62 4.94 -6.57
CA PHE A 97 18.46 4.30 -5.92
C PHE A 97 17.19 4.38 -6.74
N VAL A 98 16.84 5.57 -7.24
CA VAL A 98 15.60 5.78 -7.99
C VAL A 98 15.68 5.10 -9.35
N GLY A 99 16.86 5.10 -9.96
CA GLY A 99 17.11 4.52 -11.28
C GLY A 99 16.68 3.06 -11.40
N PRO A 100 17.23 2.14 -10.58
CA PRO A 100 16.83 0.74 -10.58
C PRO A 100 15.33 0.55 -10.29
N HIS A 101 14.77 1.32 -9.35
CA HIS A 101 13.34 1.25 -9.03
C HIS A 101 12.45 1.57 -10.25
N LEU A 102 12.79 2.63 -10.99
CA LEU A 102 12.08 3.02 -12.22
C LEU A 102 12.34 2.02 -13.35
N ALA A 103 13.57 1.56 -13.53
CA ALA A 103 13.94 0.60 -14.58
C ALA A 103 13.17 -0.72 -14.41
N GLU A 104 13.13 -1.26 -13.19
CA GLU A 104 12.38 -2.49 -12.87
C GLU A 104 10.88 -2.30 -13.14
N GLY A 105 10.30 -1.16 -12.76
CA GLY A 105 8.90 -0.85 -13.07
C GLY A 105 8.63 -0.88 -14.57
N LEU A 106 9.52 -0.30 -15.38
CA LEU A 106 9.39 -0.30 -16.84
C LEU A 106 9.55 -1.70 -17.46
N GLU A 107 10.45 -2.51 -16.93
CA GLU A 107 10.68 -3.90 -17.35
C GLU A 107 9.47 -4.79 -17.04
N ARG A 108 8.91 -4.66 -15.84
CA ARG A 108 7.70 -5.37 -15.41
C ARG A 108 6.40 -4.79 -15.95
N SER A 109 6.48 -3.68 -16.69
CA SER A 109 5.33 -2.92 -17.18
C SER A 109 4.37 -2.47 -16.06
N GLU A 110 4.95 -2.16 -14.89
CA GLU A 110 4.25 -1.60 -13.74
C GLU A 110 4.12 -0.07 -13.91
N PRO A 111 2.91 0.48 -13.88
CA PRO A 111 2.71 1.92 -13.98
C PRO A 111 3.47 2.67 -12.90
N THR A 112 4.27 3.65 -13.34
CA THR A 112 5.15 4.41 -12.46
C THR A 112 4.80 5.89 -12.48
N LEU A 113 4.63 6.46 -11.28
CA LEU A 113 4.45 7.90 -11.05
C LEU A 113 5.71 8.47 -10.39
N LEU A 114 6.20 9.57 -10.93
CA LEU A 114 7.28 10.38 -10.37
C LEU A 114 6.72 11.73 -9.96
N VAL A 115 6.75 12.04 -8.67
CA VAL A 115 6.41 13.33 -8.08
C VAL A 115 7.64 13.84 -7.35
N THR A 116 8.35 14.78 -7.95
CA THR A 116 9.68 15.22 -7.48
C THR A 116 9.99 16.62 -8.00
N SER A 117 11.10 17.22 -7.55
CA SER A 117 11.56 18.52 -8.03
C SER A 117 11.91 18.50 -9.53
N ASP A 118 11.81 19.65 -10.22
CA ASP A 118 12.19 19.76 -11.64
C ASP A 118 13.66 19.34 -11.88
N ALA A 119 14.55 19.55 -10.90
CA ALA A 119 15.94 19.11 -10.94
C ALA A 119 16.06 17.58 -10.97
N ASN A 120 15.34 16.89 -10.09
CA ASN A 120 15.33 15.42 -10.02
C ASN A 120 14.61 14.79 -11.22
N VAL A 121 13.58 15.46 -11.78
CA VAL A 121 12.99 15.06 -13.06
C VAL A 121 14.04 15.08 -14.18
N ALA A 122 14.91 16.11 -14.22
CA ALA A 122 15.97 16.19 -15.22
C ALA A 122 17.00 15.06 -15.06
N LEU A 123 17.37 14.70 -13.83
CA LEU A 123 18.24 13.56 -13.53
C LEU A 123 17.65 12.25 -14.06
N VAL A 124 16.39 11.96 -13.73
CA VAL A 124 15.70 10.75 -14.18
C VAL A 124 15.56 10.69 -15.71
N ARG A 125 15.25 11.82 -16.35
CA ARG A 125 15.14 11.89 -17.81
C ARG A 125 16.46 11.57 -18.50
N ARG A 126 17.57 12.10 -17.99
CA ARG A 126 18.92 11.80 -18.49
C ARG A 126 19.26 10.32 -18.32
N LEU A 127 18.96 9.74 -17.16
CA LEU A 127 19.21 8.33 -16.87
C LEU A 127 18.42 7.38 -17.79
N LEU A 128 17.12 7.63 -17.95
CA LEU A 128 16.22 6.72 -18.68
C LEU A 128 16.23 6.95 -20.20
N GLY A 129 16.74 8.09 -20.67
CA GLY A 129 16.72 8.49 -22.07
C GLY A 129 15.29 8.45 -22.65
N ALA A 130 15.12 7.82 -23.81
CA ALA A 130 13.81 7.69 -24.46
C ALA A 130 12.76 6.95 -23.63
N ARG A 131 13.18 6.06 -22.71
CA ARG A 131 12.27 5.28 -21.85
C ARG A 131 11.55 6.15 -20.82
N SER A 132 12.07 7.35 -20.53
CA SER A 132 11.43 8.31 -19.60
C SER A 132 9.99 8.67 -19.98
N ARG A 133 9.62 8.58 -21.28
CA ARG A 133 8.25 8.81 -21.77
C ARG A 133 7.20 7.85 -21.19
N ARG A 134 7.64 6.71 -20.66
CA ARG A 134 6.78 5.69 -20.04
C ARG A 134 6.56 5.94 -18.53
N VAL A 135 7.30 6.87 -17.93
CA VAL A 135 7.13 7.28 -16.54
C VAL A 135 6.21 8.50 -16.52
N ARG A 136 5.12 8.44 -15.76
CA ARG A 136 4.26 9.62 -15.58
C ARG A 136 4.92 10.55 -14.59
N VAL A 137 5.08 11.82 -14.97
CA VAL A 137 5.66 12.85 -14.12
C VAL A 137 4.57 13.85 -13.73
N THR A 138 4.50 14.17 -12.45
CA THR A 138 3.69 15.27 -11.89
C THR A 138 4.62 16.14 -11.04
N ARG A 139 4.38 17.45 -11.00
CA ARG A 139 5.22 18.36 -10.21
C ARG A 139 4.96 18.23 -8.72
N ALA A 140 6.02 18.22 -7.92
CA ALA A 140 5.91 18.18 -6.46
C ALA A 140 5.14 19.38 -5.91
N GLU A 141 5.32 20.55 -6.49
CA GLU A 141 4.68 21.81 -6.11
C GLU A 141 3.16 21.80 -6.35
N GLU A 142 2.69 20.98 -7.29
CA GLU A 142 1.26 20.84 -7.60
C GLU A 142 0.57 19.88 -6.62
N VAL A 143 1.26 18.79 -6.27
CA VAL A 143 0.75 17.70 -5.43
C VAL A 143 0.87 18.05 -3.95
N TYR A 144 2.02 18.56 -3.51
CA TYR A 144 2.33 18.75 -2.09
C TYR A 144 1.94 20.13 -1.54
N ARG A 145 0.90 20.75 -2.09
CA ARG A 145 0.33 22.02 -1.57
C ARG A 145 -0.40 21.79 -0.24
N ASP A 146 -1.16 20.71 -0.16
CA ASP A 146 -1.88 20.30 1.02
C ASP A 146 -1.89 18.76 1.15
N PRO A 147 -1.87 18.21 2.38
CA PRO A 147 -1.75 16.77 2.57
C PRO A 147 -2.95 15.94 2.09
N ASP A 148 -4.17 16.48 2.22
CA ASP A 148 -5.39 15.76 1.83
C ASP A 148 -5.47 15.63 0.31
N GLY A 149 -5.12 16.69 -0.42
CA GLY A 149 -5.00 16.71 -1.87
C GLY A 149 -3.94 15.74 -2.38
N ALA A 150 -2.77 15.69 -1.73
CA ALA A 150 -1.72 14.72 -2.08
C ALA A 150 -2.21 13.27 -1.92
N LEU A 151 -2.89 12.97 -0.80
CA LEU A 151 -3.44 11.63 -0.56
C LEU A 151 -4.49 11.25 -1.61
N ALA A 152 -5.40 12.18 -1.92
CA ALA A 152 -6.44 11.98 -2.90
C ALA A 152 -5.86 11.77 -4.32
N GLU A 153 -4.79 12.47 -4.68
CA GLU A 153 -4.09 12.28 -5.96
C GLU A 153 -3.48 10.88 -6.05
N TYR A 154 -2.80 10.43 -4.99
CA TYR A 154 -2.21 9.08 -4.94
C TYR A 154 -3.29 8.00 -5.00
N GLN A 155 -4.36 8.15 -4.21
CA GLN A 155 -5.52 7.26 -4.26
C GLN A 155 -6.10 7.17 -5.67
N ARG A 156 -6.31 8.31 -6.33
CA ARG A 156 -6.85 8.37 -7.71
C ARG A 156 -5.92 7.69 -8.70
N PHE A 157 -4.61 7.94 -8.62
CA PHE A 157 -3.61 7.30 -9.46
C PHE A 157 -3.63 5.78 -9.28
N ILE A 158 -3.45 5.30 -8.06
CA ILE A 158 -3.38 3.88 -7.70
C ILE A 158 -4.65 3.16 -8.15
N GLN A 159 -5.83 3.67 -7.75
CA GLN A 159 -7.10 3.03 -8.10
C GLN A 159 -7.32 2.95 -9.60
N ARG A 160 -6.94 3.99 -10.36
CA ARG A 160 -7.06 3.98 -11.82
C ARG A 160 -6.17 2.90 -12.44
N GLN A 161 -4.93 2.76 -11.98
CA GLN A 161 -4.00 1.75 -12.52
C GLN A 161 -4.45 0.32 -12.17
N LEU A 162 -4.82 0.07 -10.91
CA LEU A 162 -5.26 -1.25 -10.46
C LEU A 162 -6.57 -1.68 -11.14
N ARG A 163 -7.54 -0.77 -11.31
CA ARG A 163 -8.76 -1.04 -12.09
C ARG A 163 -8.48 -1.29 -13.58
N GLY A 164 -7.39 -0.73 -14.09
CA GLY A 164 -6.88 -0.99 -15.44
C GLY A 164 -6.14 -2.33 -15.58
N GLY A 165 -6.04 -3.13 -14.51
CA GLY A 165 -5.39 -4.44 -14.53
C GLY A 165 -3.89 -4.42 -14.22
N ALA A 166 -3.35 -3.29 -13.73
CA ALA A 166 -1.96 -3.24 -13.32
C ALA A 166 -1.70 -4.22 -12.16
N PRO A 167 -0.67 -5.08 -12.25
CA PRO A 167 -0.36 -6.05 -11.20
C PRO A 167 0.26 -5.39 -9.97
N TRP A 168 0.96 -4.27 -10.17
CA TRP A 168 1.62 -3.48 -9.13
C TRP A 168 1.73 -2.02 -9.58
N VAL A 169 1.83 -1.09 -8.63
CA VAL A 169 1.98 0.34 -8.89
C VAL A 169 3.22 0.87 -8.20
N ARG A 170 4.01 1.69 -8.89
CA ARG A 170 5.22 2.31 -8.33
C ARG A 170 5.08 3.82 -8.24
N ILE A 171 5.46 4.40 -7.11
CA ILE A 171 5.44 5.84 -6.88
C ILE A 171 6.76 6.26 -6.27
N VAL A 172 7.39 7.27 -6.87
CA VAL A 172 8.45 8.05 -6.23
C VAL A 172 7.84 9.40 -5.87
N GLY A 173 7.80 9.73 -4.59
CA GLY A 173 7.14 10.92 -4.08
C GLY A 173 8.02 11.70 -3.13
N GLU A 174 8.61 12.80 -3.59
CA GLU A 174 9.50 13.66 -2.82
C GLU A 174 8.72 14.87 -2.25
N PRO A 175 8.36 14.87 -0.94
CA PRO A 175 7.63 15.95 -0.33
C PRO A 175 8.51 17.21 -0.16
N ILE A 176 7.90 18.38 -0.36
CA ILE A 176 8.60 19.67 -0.23
C ILE A 176 8.60 20.15 1.21
N TRP A 177 9.70 20.04 1.95
CA TRP A 177 9.74 20.45 3.37
C TRP A 177 10.14 21.91 3.63
N ALA A 178 10.68 22.60 2.64
CA ALA A 178 11.14 23.98 2.78
C ALA A 178 10.01 24.93 3.26
N ASP A 179 10.39 25.92 4.08
CA ASP A 179 9.53 27.01 4.55
C ASP A 179 8.25 26.61 5.31
N ARG A 180 8.20 25.38 5.86
CA ARG A 180 7.07 24.91 6.67
C ARG A 180 7.22 25.31 8.13
N SER A 181 6.15 25.90 8.69
CA SER A 181 6.00 26.05 10.14
C SER A 181 5.93 24.69 10.84
N ALA A 182 6.21 24.64 12.15
CA ALA A 182 6.12 23.40 12.93
C ALA A 182 4.74 22.71 12.80
N ALA A 183 3.65 23.47 12.77
CA ALA A 183 2.29 22.94 12.61
C ALA A 183 2.02 22.40 11.19
N GLN A 184 2.65 22.96 10.16
CA GLN A 184 2.60 22.40 8.81
C GLN A 184 3.43 21.12 8.73
N THR A 185 4.65 21.13 9.29
CA THR A 185 5.50 19.93 9.38
C THR A 185 4.75 18.79 10.05
N ALA A 186 4.14 19.01 11.21
CA ALA A 186 3.36 17.98 11.91
C ALA A 186 2.18 17.43 11.08
N ARG A 187 1.52 18.27 10.28
CA ARG A 187 0.44 17.81 9.37
C ARG A 187 0.98 16.92 8.25
N TRP A 188 2.10 17.30 7.66
CA TRP A 188 2.79 16.46 6.65
C TRP A 188 3.30 15.16 7.24
N CYS A 189 3.75 15.20 8.48
CA CYS A 189 4.15 14.02 9.22
C CYS A 189 3.02 13.00 9.38
N ARG A 190 1.83 13.48 9.73
CA ARG A 190 0.63 12.64 9.83
C ARG A 190 0.24 12.07 8.48
N TYR A 191 0.36 12.85 7.41
CA TYR A 191 0.10 12.38 6.05
C TYR A 191 0.99 11.20 5.65
N GLU A 192 2.30 11.28 5.87
CA GLU A 192 3.20 10.17 5.52
C GLU A 192 2.89 8.91 6.34
N SER A 193 2.59 9.08 7.63
CA SER A 193 2.11 7.98 8.45
C SER A 193 0.81 7.36 7.90
N LEU A 194 -0.15 8.19 7.48
CA LEU A 194 -1.43 7.75 6.94
C LEU A 194 -1.32 6.94 5.64
N LEU A 195 -0.25 7.11 4.85
CA LEU A 195 -0.03 6.28 3.66
C LEU A 195 0.05 4.78 4.03
N ASN A 196 0.69 4.46 5.15
CA ASN A 196 0.80 3.09 5.65
C ASN A 196 -0.55 2.47 5.99
N LEU A 197 -1.54 3.28 6.38
CA LEU A 197 -2.89 2.81 6.65
C LEU A 197 -3.73 2.76 5.37
N ALA A 198 -3.70 3.84 4.58
CA ALA A 198 -4.54 4.01 3.41
C ALA A 198 -4.24 2.99 2.31
N PHE A 199 -2.98 2.56 2.19
CA PHE A 199 -2.53 1.70 1.10
C PHE A 199 -2.03 0.33 1.56
N ALA A 200 -2.12 -0.01 2.85
CA ALA A 200 -1.60 -1.25 3.45
C ALA A 200 -1.86 -2.50 2.61
N ALA A 201 -3.09 -2.65 2.10
CA ALA A 201 -3.56 -3.84 1.41
C ALA A 201 -3.47 -3.75 -0.13
N LEU A 202 -2.83 -2.72 -0.68
CA LEU A 202 -2.72 -2.51 -2.12
C LEU A 202 -1.31 -2.89 -2.60
N PRO A 203 -1.16 -3.48 -3.80
CA PRO A 203 0.12 -3.79 -4.42
C PRO A 203 0.81 -2.51 -4.91
N VAL A 204 1.42 -1.79 -3.98
CA VAL A 204 2.03 -0.48 -4.26
C VAL A 204 3.41 -0.41 -3.59
N THR A 205 4.40 0.07 -4.32
CA THR A 205 5.67 0.51 -3.76
C THR A 205 5.73 2.04 -3.84
N ILE A 206 5.94 2.69 -2.70
CA ILE A 206 6.11 4.13 -2.57
C ILE A 206 7.50 4.38 -1.99
N ILE A 207 8.37 5.04 -2.74
CA ILE A 207 9.66 5.55 -2.27
C ILE A 207 9.53 7.05 -2.07
N CYS A 208 9.85 7.52 -0.87
CA CYS A 208 9.85 8.93 -0.49
C CYS A 208 11.29 9.42 -0.34
N PRO A 209 11.85 10.18 -1.30
CA PRO A 209 13.19 10.73 -1.18
C PRO A 209 13.30 11.88 -0.16
N TYR A 210 14.43 11.93 0.55
CA TYR A 210 14.84 12.97 1.48
C TYR A 210 16.30 13.35 1.21
N ASP A 211 16.52 14.60 0.79
CA ASP A 211 17.85 15.14 0.51
C ASP A 211 18.56 15.58 1.81
N GLU A 212 19.55 14.80 2.24
CA GLU A 212 20.31 15.07 3.47
C GLU A 212 21.14 16.36 3.40
N ARG A 213 21.39 16.90 2.19
CA ARG A 213 22.13 18.15 2.01
C ARG A 213 21.31 19.37 2.38
N THR A 214 19.98 19.28 2.27
CA THR A 214 19.07 20.43 2.39
C THR A 214 18.10 20.31 3.57
N LEU A 215 17.78 19.09 4.00
CA LEU A 215 16.77 18.86 5.03
C LEU A 215 17.35 18.93 6.44
N ALA A 216 16.61 19.60 7.34
CA ALA A 216 16.99 19.66 8.74
C ALA A 216 16.96 18.26 9.40
N PRO A 217 17.84 17.98 10.38
CA PRO A 217 17.89 16.67 11.06
C PRO A 217 16.56 16.23 11.68
N SER A 218 15.71 17.18 12.09
CA SER A 218 14.36 16.89 12.61
C SER A 218 13.42 16.27 11.58
N ILE A 219 13.57 16.65 10.30
CA ILE A 219 12.81 16.08 9.17
C ILE A 219 13.37 14.70 8.79
N LEU A 220 14.69 14.51 8.83
CA LEU A 220 15.28 13.19 8.58
C LEU A 220 14.87 12.16 9.64
N ARG A 221 14.84 12.55 10.92
CA ARG A 221 14.29 11.69 11.99
C ARG A 221 12.82 11.37 11.76
N HIS A 222 12.06 12.31 11.18
CA HIS A 222 10.67 12.06 10.85
C HIS A 222 10.51 10.94 9.82
N ALA A 223 11.37 10.90 8.80
CA ALA A 223 11.35 9.84 7.79
C ALA A 223 11.39 8.44 8.43
N GLY A 224 12.30 8.23 9.40
CA GLY A 224 12.38 6.96 10.15
C GLY A 224 11.17 6.69 11.05
N ALA A 225 10.48 7.72 11.54
CA ALA A 225 9.29 7.57 12.37
C ALA A 225 8.04 7.16 11.58
N THR A 226 7.97 7.46 10.28
CA THR A 226 6.79 7.22 9.43
C THR A 226 6.96 6.17 8.35
N HIS A 227 8.18 5.78 8.01
CA HIS A 227 8.44 4.74 7.03
C HIS A 227 8.91 3.48 7.75
N PRO A 228 8.26 2.31 7.55
CA PRO A 228 8.70 1.04 8.13
C PRO A 228 10.15 0.67 7.78
N GLU A 229 10.63 1.11 6.62
CA GLU A 229 11.99 0.88 6.15
C GLU A 229 12.62 2.18 5.62
N THR A 230 13.93 2.30 5.79
CA THR A 230 14.77 3.33 5.17
C THR A 230 15.76 2.72 4.19
N ILE A 231 16.02 3.41 3.09
CA ILE A 231 17.06 3.11 2.12
C ILE A 231 18.15 4.16 2.29
N ALA A 232 19.38 3.73 2.55
CA ALA A 232 20.55 4.61 2.61
C ALA A 232 21.80 3.82 2.25
N ARG A 233 22.78 4.46 1.59
CA ARG A 233 24.12 3.89 1.32
C ARG A 233 24.12 2.47 0.73
N GLY A 234 23.13 2.15 -0.10
CA GLY A 234 23.08 0.90 -0.86
C GLY A 234 22.22 -0.17 -0.21
N SER A 235 21.69 0.05 1.00
CA SER A 235 20.97 -0.95 1.76
C SER A 235 19.60 -0.47 2.23
N THR A 236 18.67 -1.42 2.35
CA THR A 236 17.37 -1.22 3.00
C THR A 236 17.47 -1.75 4.42
N ALA A 237 16.98 -0.98 5.39
CA ALA A 237 16.95 -1.34 6.80
C ALA A 237 15.58 -1.04 7.40
N VAL A 238 15.15 -1.85 8.37
CA VAL A 238 13.95 -1.57 9.17
C VAL A 238 14.21 -0.34 10.03
N SER A 239 13.27 0.60 10.02
CA SER A 239 13.36 1.82 10.80
C SER A 239 13.17 1.53 12.29
N ALA A 240 14.20 1.81 13.09
CA ALA A 240 14.18 1.55 14.54
C ALA A 240 13.15 2.41 15.29
N ASP A 241 12.93 3.63 14.82
CA ASP A 241 12.04 4.62 15.45
C ASP A 241 10.62 4.61 14.87
N TYR A 242 10.27 3.61 14.05
CA TYR A 242 8.98 3.56 13.36
C TYR A 242 7.82 3.49 14.34
N VAL A 243 6.83 4.36 14.13
CA VAL A 243 5.61 4.42 14.91
C VAL A 243 4.42 4.09 14.01
N THR A 244 3.61 3.10 14.42
CA THR A 244 2.41 2.72 13.66
C THR A 244 1.44 3.90 13.53
N PRO A 245 0.65 4.00 12.43
CA PRO A 245 -0.21 5.16 12.21
C PRO A 245 -1.21 5.43 13.34
N GLY A 246 -1.76 4.37 13.94
CA GLY A 246 -2.66 4.50 15.08
C GLY A 246 -1.99 5.17 16.28
N ALA A 247 -0.76 4.76 16.62
CA ALA A 247 0.01 5.38 17.70
C ALA A 247 0.51 6.79 17.32
N PHE A 248 0.88 7.02 16.06
CA PHE A 248 1.40 8.30 15.58
C PHE A 248 0.34 9.41 15.59
N VAL A 249 -0.91 9.07 15.25
CA VAL A 249 -2.03 10.02 15.24
C VAL A 249 -2.54 10.30 16.66
N LEU A 250 -2.49 9.32 17.56
CA LEU A 250 -2.99 9.45 18.94
C LEU A 250 -1.96 9.99 19.95
N GLY A 251 -0.66 9.87 19.65
CA GLY A 251 0.43 10.31 20.53
C GLY A 251 0.94 11.73 20.28
N GLY A 252 0.18 12.55 19.55
CA GLY A 252 0.53 13.93 19.19
C GLY A 252 0.01 14.98 20.16
#